data_AF-A0A5E5Q7Z5-F1
#
_entry.id   AF-A0A5E5Q7Z5-F1
#
_cell.length_a   1.000
_cell.length_b   1.000
_cell.length_c   1.000
_cell.angle_alpha   90.00
_cell.angle_beta   90.00
_cell.angle_gamma   90.00
#
_symmetry.space_group_name_H-M   'P 1'
#
loop_
_entity.id
_entity.type
_entity.pdbx_description
1 polymer ?
#
loop_
_entity_poly.entity_id
_entity_poly.type
_entity_poly.pdbx_seq_one_letter_code
_entity_poly.pdbx_strand_id
1 'polypeptide(L)'
;NILPQNLQNWKKTFLANAEIAMEPSKAVKEYKEELIKSQKQNERLTTLVGKVTVEKEWLAKKLKSLGLSNRKQLVEFKLSSPHMPCSLLSVNQQCQLLGVNRSGLYYKL
;
A
#
# COMPACT_ATOMS: atom_id res chain seq x y z
N ASN A 1 -38.61 29.40 2.82
CA ASN A 1 -37.54 30.42 2.92
C ASN A 1 -36.23 29.76 2.54
N ILE A 2 -35.53 30.24 1.51
CA ILE A 2 -34.23 29.68 1.11
C ILE A 2 -33.16 30.30 2.01
N LEU A 3 -32.32 29.48 2.64
CA LEU A 3 -31.22 29.98 3.46
C LEU A 3 -30.20 30.72 2.57
N PRO A 4 -29.65 31.87 3.01
CA PRO A 4 -28.59 32.59 2.29
C PRO A 4 -27.39 31.70 1.95
N GLN A 5 -27.06 30.75 2.83
CA GLN A 5 -26.00 29.77 2.61
C GLN A 5 -26.25 28.87 1.40
N ASN A 6 -27.51 28.49 1.15
CA ASN A 6 -27.87 27.66 0.00
C ASN A 6 -27.67 28.42 -1.31
N LEU A 7 -28.01 29.72 -1.35
CA LEU A 7 -27.74 30.58 -2.51
C LEU A 7 -26.25 30.70 -2.80
N GLN A 8 -25.42 30.88 -1.77
CA GLN A 8 -23.96 30.95 -1.92
C GLN A 8 -23.39 29.63 -2.47
N ASN A 9 -23.86 28.50 -1.94
CA ASN A 9 -23.44 27.18 -2.40
C ASN A 9 -23.87 26.94 -3.86
N TRP A 10 -25.10 27.27 -4.24
CA TRP A 10 -25.58 27.14 -5.62
C TRP A 10 -24.83 28.05 -6.59
N LYS A 11 -24.53 29.29 -6.20
CA LYS A 11 -23.70 30.21 -7.00
C LYS A 11 -22.31 29.63 -7.25
N LYS A 12 -21.69 29.05 -6.22
CA LYS A 12 -20.37 28.41 -6.34
C LYS A 12 -20.41 27.22 -7.30
N THR A 13 -21.41 26.34 -7.18
CA THR A 13 -21.59 25.20 -8.08
C THR A 13 -21.87 25.64 -9.51
N PHE A 14 -22.70 26.67 -9.70
CA PHE A 14 -23.01 27.20 -11.02
C PHE A 14 -21.76 27.72 -11.73
N LEU A 15 -20.94 28.54 -11.06
CA LEU A 15 -19.73 29.11 -11.66
C LEU A 15 -18.71 28.02 -12.03
N ALA A 16 -18.52 27.02 -11.17
CA ALA A 16 -17.63 25.89 -11.46
C ALA A 16 -18.11 25.06 -12.68
N ASN A 17 -19.42 24.83 -12.78
CA ASN A 17 -20.01 24.09 -13.90
C ASN A 17 -20.03 24.92 -15.20
N ALA A 18 -20.19 26.24 -15.09
CA ALA A 18 -20.23 27.14 -16.24
C ALA A 18 -18.88 27.17 -16.97
N GLU A 19 -17.77 27.19 -16.24
CA GLU A 19 -16.42 27.12 -16.81
C GLU A 19 -16.24 25.86 -17.69
N ILE A 20 -16.65 24.70 -17.17
CA ILE A 20 -16.59 23.42 -17.88
C ILE A 20 -17.53 23.41 -19.10
N ALA A 21 -18.73 23.98 -18.97
CA ALA A 21 -19.73 24.03 -20.05
C ALA A 21 -19.34 24.99 -21.19
N MET A 22 -18.57 26.04 -20.89
CA MET A 22 -18.11 27.02 -21.88
C MET A 22 -16.88 26.54 -22.67
N GLU A 23 -16.02 25.73 -22.05
CA GLU A 23 -14.83 25.14 -22.73
C GLU A 23 -14.84 23.59 -22.70
N PRO A 24 -15.87 22.92 -23.24
CA PRO A 24 -16.01 21.47 -23.11
C PRO A 24 -14.85 20.70 -23.75
N SER A 25 -14.31 21.20 -24.87
CA SER A 25 -13.18 20.58 -25.57
C SER A 25 -11.89 20.58 -24.73
N LYS A 26 -11.66 21.63 -23.94
CA LYS A 26 -10.48 21.74 -23.07
C LYS A 26 -10.61 20.83 -21.86
N ALA A 27 -11.75 20.86 -21.17
CA ALA A 27 -12.03 19.96 -20.05
C ALA A 27 -11.92 18.49 -20.47
N VAL A 28 -12.50 18.11 -21.61
CA VAL A 28 -12.39 16.73 -22.14
C VAL A 28 -10.95 16.34 -22.46
N LYS A 29 -10.14 17.26 -22.98
CA LYS A 29 -8.73 17.00 -23.28
C LYS A 29 -7.92 16.76 -22.01
N GLU A 30 -8.06 17.64 -21.02
CA GLU A 30 -7.39 17.53 -19.71
C GLU A 30 -7.78 16.22 -19.01
N TYR A 31 -9.07 15.87 -18.99
CA TYR A 31 -9.52 14.60 -18.41
C TYR A 31 -8.96 13.37 -19.14
N LYS A 32 -8.89 13.39 -20.48
CA LYS A 32 -8.29 12.30 -21.25
C LYS A 32 -6.80 12.15 -20.95
N GLU A 33 -6.07 13.25 -20.83
CA GLU A 33 -4.65 13.25 -20.50
C GLU A 33 -4.40 12.69 -19.09
N GLU A 34 -5.19 13.12 -18.10
CA GLU A 34 -5.16 12.58 -16.74
C GLU A 34 -5.52 11.08 -16.70
N LEU A 35 -6.53 10.67 -17.47
CA LEU A 35 -6.94 9.27 -17.57
C LEU A 35 -5.80 8.40 -18.11
N ILE A 36 -5.15 8.84 -19.20
CA ILE A 36 -4.00 8.14 -19.79
C ILE A 36 -2.84 8.06 -18.79
N LYS A 37 -2.56 9.16 -18.08
CA LYS A 37 -1.49 9.19 -17.06
C LYS A 37 -1.76 8.21 -15.93
N SER A 38 -2.99 8.21 -15.42
CA SER A 38 -3.45 7.31 -14.36
C SER A 38 -3.39 5.85 -14.81
N GLN A 39 -3.83 5.55 -16.04
CA GLN A 39 -3.77 4.21 -16.61
C GLN A 39 -2.32 3.71 -16.73
N LYS A 40 -1.41 4.53 -17.25
CA LYS A 40 0.03 4.19 -17.32
C LYS A 40 0.62 3.91 -15.94
N GLN A 41 0.24 4.70 -14.93
CA GLN A 41 0.70 4.48 -13.56
C GLN A 41 0.15 3.16 -13.01
N ASN A 42 -1.12 2.84 -13.24
CA ASN A 42 -1.72 1.57 -12.83
C ASN A 42 -1.07 0.36 -13.50
N GLU A 43 -0.79 0.43 -14.80
CA GLU A 43 -0.09 -0.65 -15.53
C GLU A 43 1.31 -0.89 -14.95
N ARG A 44 2.05 0.19 -14.68
CA ARG A 44 3.39 0.11 -14.05
C ARG A 44 3.31 -0.51 -12.65
N LEU A 45 2.36 -0.07 -11.83
CA LEU A 45 2.17 -0.59 -10.48
C LEU A 45 1.76 -2.06 -10.51
N THR A 46 0.84 -2.44 -11.40
CA THR A 46 0.39 -3.83 -11.56
C THR A 46 1.56 -4.73 -11.96
N THR A 47 2.40 -4.29 -12.90
CA THR A 47 3.59 -5.02 -13.31
C THR A 47 4.58 -5.19 -12.15
N LEU A 48 4.81 -4.12 -11.39
CA LEU A 48 5.72 -4.14 -10.24
C LEU A 48 5.20 -5.06 -9.13
N VAL A 49 3.91 -4.97 -8.81
CA VAL A 49 3.25 -5.83 -7.81
C VAL A 49 3.32 -7.29 -8.24
N GLY A 50 3.10 -7.58 -9.53
CA GLY A 50 3.24 -8.93 -10.07
C GLY A 50 4.66 -9.48 -9.86
N LYS A 51 5.69 -8.71 -10.22
CA LYS A 51 7.10 -9.10 -10.02
C LYS A 51 7.43 -9.35 -8.54
N VAL A 52 7.09 -8.39 -7.67
CA VAL A 52 7.36 -8.48 -6.22
C VAL A 52 6.60 -9.65 -5.58
N THR A 53 5.39 -9.95 -6.07
CA THR A 53 4.61 -11.10 -5.56
C THR A 53 5.31 -12.41 -5.86
N VAL A 54 5.78 -12.61 -7.10
CA VAL A 54 6.52 -13.83 -7.49
C VAL A 54 7.81 -13.96 -6.68
N GLU A 55 8.59 -12.87 -6.55
CA GLU A 55 9.83 -12.86 -5.76
C GLU A 55 9.55 -13.19 -4.28
N LYS A 56 8.51 -12.58 -3.69
CA LYS A 56 8.09 -12.84 -2.31
C LYS A 56 7.67 -14.29 -2.10
N GLU A 57 6.88 -14.86 -3.00
CA GLU A 57 6.45 -16.27 -2.91
C GLU A 57 7.63 -17.22 -3.00
N TRP A 58 8.58 -16.94 -3.90
CA TRP A 58 9.79 -17.74 -4.04
C TRP A 58 10.63 -17.71 -2.76
N LEU A 59 10.88 -16.51 -2.21
CA LEU A 59 11.60 -16.35 -0.93
C LEU A 59 10.88 -17.04 0.21
N ALA A 60 9.55 -16.92 0.31
CA ALA A 60 8.76 -17.58 1.35
C ALA A 60 8.85 -19.12 1.27
N LYS A 61 8.87 -19.69 0.06
CA LYS A 61 9.10 -21.13 -0.14
C LYS A 61 10.49 -21.56 0.32
N LYS A 62 11.53 -20.79 -0.03
CA LYS A 62 12.90 -21.04 0.42
C LYS A 62 13.05 -20.92 1.94
N LEU A 63 12.41 -19.92 2.55
CA LEU A 63 12.38 -19.73 3.99
C LEU A 63 11.77 -20.92 4.72
N LYS A 64 10.63 -21.44 4.24
CA LYS A 64 9.99 -22.63 4.83
C LYS A 64 10.83 -23.90 4.70
N SER A 65 11.69 -23.99 3.69
CA SER A 65 12.62 -25.12 3.52
C SER A 65 13.75 -25.13 4.56
N LEU A 66 13.97 -24.02 5.27
CA LEU A 66 14.94 -23.97 6.37
C LEU A 66 14.45 -24.76 7.59
N GLY A 67 15.41 -25.38 8.28
CA GLY A 67 15.17 -26.06 9.55
C GLY A 67 14.53 -25.15 10.61
N LEU A 68 13.79 -25.74 11.55
CA LEU A 68 13.07 -25.00 12.58
C LEU A 68 14.00 -24.16 13.46
N SER A 69 15.19 -24.66 13.80
CA SER A 69 16.22 -23.94 14.56
C SER A 69 16.64 -22.64 13.87
N ASN A 70 16.97 -22.72 12.57
CA ASN A 70 17.39 -21.57 11.77
C ASN A 70 16.27 -20.53 11.68
N ARG A 71 15.01 -20.97 11.50
CA ARG A 71 13.86 -20.06 11.46
C ARG A 71 13.58 -19.38 12.80
N LYS A 72 13.83 -20.04 13.94
CA LYS A 72 13.73 -19.44 15.27
C LYS A 72 14.79 -18.34 15.49
N GLN A 73 16.01 -18.54 14.98
CA GLN A 73 17.10 -17.56 15.10
C GLN A 73 16.88 -16.27 14.30
N LEU A 74 16.01 -16.30 13.28
CA LEU A 74 15.62 -15.12 12.49
C LEU A 74 14.61 -14.21 13.22
N VAL A 75 14.06 -14.63 14.36
CA VAL A 75 13.13 -13.80 15.13
C VAL A 75 13.90 -12.72 15.88
N GLU A 76 13.60 -11.46 15.60
CA GLU A 76 14.21 -10.31 16.24
C GLU A 76 13.34 -9.84 17.42
N PHE A 77 13.84 -10.03 18.64
CA PHE A 77 13.17 -9.61 19.86
C PHE A 77 13.39 -8.14 20.24
N LYS A 78 14.45 -7.52 19.72
CA LYS A 78 14.84 -6.16 20.09
C LYS A 78 14.55 -5.17 18.96
N LEU A 79 13.81 -4.12 19.30
CA LEU A 79 13.74 -2.83 18.62
C LEU A 79 15.09 -2.12 18.71
N SER A 80 16.14 -2.60 18.05
CA SER A 80 17.47 -2.01 18.30
C SER A 80 18.38 -2.08 17.09
N SER A 81 18.08 -1.24 16.10
CA SER A 81 19.15 -0.52 15.40
C SER A 81 18.66 0.87 15.01
N PRO A 82 19.33 1.95 15.43
CA PRO A 82 18.98 3.31 15.00
C PRO A 82 19.12 3.53 13.48
N HIS A 83 19.73 2.58 12.77
CA HIS A 83 19.89 2.62 11.31
C HIS A 83 18.79 1.84 10.56
N MET A 84 18.00 0.98 11.21
CA MET A 84 16.97 0.17 10.53
C MET A 84 15.62 0.25 11.24
N PRO A 85 14.62 0.96 10.68
CA PRO A 85 13.24 0.90 11.15
C PRO A 85 12.60 -0.41 10.67
N CYS A 86 13.16 -1.57 11.01
CA CYS A 86 12.66 -2.89 10.56
C CYS A 86 11.81 -3.62 11.60
N SER A 87 11.52 -3.02 12.73
CA SER A 87 10.52 -3.55 13.66
C SER A 87 9.08 -3.13 13.33
N LEU A 88 8.78 -2.86 12.06
CA LEU A 88 7.41 -2.63 11.61
C LEU A 88 6.52 -3.86 11.89
N LEU A 89 7.15 -5.03 12.12
CA LEU A 89 6.49 -6.29 12.44
C LEU A 89 6.73 -6.68 13.91
N SER A 90 5.64 -6.81 14.65
CA SER A 90 5.64 -7.41 15.98
C SER A 90 6.20 -8.84 15.96
N VAL A 91 6.71 -9.32 17.09
CA VAL A 91 7.20 -10.71 17.25
C VAL A 91 6.15 -11.73 16.78
N ASN A 92 4.86 -11.47 16.99
CA ASN A 92 3.77 -12.32 16.48
C ASN A 92 3.75 -12.39 14.95
N GLN A 93 3.83 -11.24 14.29
CA GLN A 93 3.83 -11.18 12.82
C GLN A 93 5.08 -11.86 12.25
N GLN A 94 6.24 -11.66 12.88
CA GLN A 94 7.47 -12.37 12.50
C GLN A 94 7.30 -13.90 12.63
N CYS A 95 6.74 -14.39 13.75
CA CYS A 95 6.46 -15.81 13.96
C CYS A 95 5.53 -16.39 12.89
N GLN A 96 4.48 -15.65 12.53
CA GLN A 96 3.53 -16.07 11.50
C GLN A 96 4.19 -16.17 10.12
N LEU A 97 5.03 -15.20 9.75
CA LEU A 97 5.77 -15.23 8.48
C LEU A 97 6.80 -16.36 8.43
N LEU A 98 7.47 -16.62 9.55
CA LEU A 98 8.48 -17.68 9.67
C LEU A 98 7.85 -19.08 9.86
N GLY A 99 6.55 -19.17 10.16
CA GLY A 99 5.87 -20.42 10.46
C GLY A 99 6.43 -21.10 11.72
N VAL A 100 6.71 -20.30 12.76
CA VAL A 100 7.28 -20.74 14.04
C VAL A 100 6.26 -20.48 15.15
N ASN A 101 6.10 -21.43 16.07
CA ASN A 101 5.26 -21.21 17.25
C ASN A 101 5.98 -20.29 18.23
N ARG A 102 5.30 -19.21 18.65
CA ARG A 102 5.84 -18.23 19.60
C ARG A 102 6.26 -18.85 20.94
N SER A 103 5.49 -19.80 21.48
CA SER A 103 5.84 -20.42 22.76
C SER A 103 7.16 -21.19 22.67
N GLY A 104 7.42 -21.83 21.53
CA GLY A 104 8.64 -22.58 21.25
C GLY A 104 9.90 -21.73 21.09
N LEU A 105 9.80 -20.40 21.12
CA LEU A 105 10.95 -19.51 21.09
C LEU A 105 11.65 -19.35 22.44
N TYR A 106 10.91 -19.54 23.55
CA TYR A 106 11.41 -19.31 24.91
C TYR A 106 12.05 -20.56 25.53
N TYR A 107 11.83 -21.73 24.93
CA TYR A 107 12.45 -22.97 25.34
C TYR A 107 13.77 -23.18 24.59
N LYS A 108 14.87 -23.29 25.33
CA LYS A 108 16.17 -23.73 24.79
C LYS A 108 16.10 -25.24 24.55
N LEU A 109 16.61 -25.69 23.39
CA LEU A 109 17.00 -27.09 23.17
C LEU A 109 18.32 -27.34 23.90
#